data_AF-A0A952RX18-F1
#
_entry.id   AF-A0A952RX18-F1
#
_cell.length_a   1.000
_cell.length_b   1.000
_cell.length_c   1.000
_cell.angle_alpha   90.00
_cell.angle_beta   90.00
_cell.angle_gamma   90.00
#
_symmetry.space_group_name_H-M   'P 1'
#
loop_
_entity.id
_entity.type
_entity.pdbx_description
1 polymer ?
#
loop_
_entity_poly.entity_id
_entity_poly.type
_entity_poly.pdbx_seq_one_letter_code
_entity_poly.pdbx_strand_id
1 'polypeptide(L)'
;MKKLLIFTTISVAAFAAACGSSTDDHSGHDHGNTANTNAAPAGPLTLTNAEVPQRIKDMMAARGEQDAAAPQVRITAPVDGSTVESSTVRVQLVVGGDLKGYKPGMDPETKMGNHIHVILDNQPYEAYYNIDQEFELRNVPDGEHTLRVFASRPWHESYKNADAFDVVKFTVKNGGANLDLPATASNGQQMSNANANSAPAANANANAAPTPEGKEMPASQGGAIDVNKPLLTYSRPKGEYKGADADPIMIDFWLANAKLVGDGGEYRVRYSVNGGEPKMIEKWAPLWLAGWTAGKHTIKLELIDKDGNVVDNGGYNSTTRDITVSK
;
A
#
# COMPACT_ATOMS: atom_id res chain seq x y z
N MET A 1 33.81 54.65 -33.34
CA MET A 1 33.13 55.52 -32.35
C MET A 1 31.69 55.03 -32.22
N LYS A 2 31.20 54.93 -30.99
CA LYS A 2 30.23 53.94 -30.49
C LYS A 2 28.87 53.91 -31.21
N LYS A 3 28.39 52.71 -31.60
CA LYS A 3 26.98 52.38 -31.87
C LYS A 3 26.30 52.10 -30.53
N LEU A 4 25.15 52.74 -30.27
CA LEU A 4 24.22 52.41 -29.19
C LEU A 4 22.90 51.96 -29.79
N LEU A 5 22.31 50.94 -29.17
CA LEU A 5 21.30 50.03 -29.69
C LEU A 5 20.10 50.05 -28.72
N ILE A 6 18.87 50.11 -29.26
CA ILE A 6 17.55 49.64 -28.73
C ILE A 6 17.05 50.34 -27.42
N PHE A 7 15.76 50.49 -27.03
CA PHE A 7 14.50 49.79 -27.31
C PHE A 7 13.24 50.67 -27.20
N THR A 8 12.23 50.32 -28.02
CA THR A 8 10.89 50.91 -28.09
C THR A 8 9.94 50.25 -27.08
N THR A 9 9.30 51.04 -26.22
CA THR A 9 8.12 50.68 -25.43
C THR A 9 6.85 51.06 -26.19
N ILE A 10 5.93 50.11 -26.41
CA ILE A 10 4.56 50.38 -26.88
C ILE A 10 3.58 49.92 -25.81
N SER A 11 2.86 50.89 -25.26
CA SER A 11 1.66 50.76 -24.45
C SER A 11 0.48 50.30 -25.31
N VAL A 12 -0.41 49.46 -24.76
CA VAL A 12 -1.73 49.19 -25.35
C VAL A 12 -2.82 49.35 -24.29
N ALA A 13 -3.91 49.94 -24.77
CA ALA A 13 -4.98 50.63 -24.08
C ALA A 13 -6.06 49.74 -23.43
N ALA A 14 -6.77 50.36 -22.49
CA ALA A 14 -8.08 49.94 -21.99
C ALA A 14 -9.19 50.26 -23.00
N PHE A 15 -10.22 49.40 -23.08
CA PHE A 15 -11.52 49.76 -23.66
C PHE A 15 -12.67 49.18 -22.82
N ALA A 16 -13.76 49.95 -22.78
CA ALA A 16 -14.84 49.93 -21.80
C ALA A 16 -15.99 48.97 -22.12
N ALA A 17 -16.86 48.87 -21.11
CA ALA A 17 -18.03 48.03 -20.94
C ALA A 17 -19.13 48.15 -22.01
N ALA A 18 -19.91 47.07 -22.15
CA ALA A 18 -21.28 47.08 -22.64
C ALA A 18 -22.16 46.24 -21.70
N CYS A 19 -23.25 46.84 -21.23
CA CYS A 19 -24.30 46.23 -20.43
C CYS A 19 -25.21 45.37 -21.30
N GLY A 20 -25.62 44.21 -20.78
CA GLY A 20 -26.69 43.39 -21.34
C GLY A 20 -27.39 42.64 -20.21
N SER A 21 -28.56 43.11 -19.83
CA SER A 21 -29.47 42.48 -18.86
C SER A 21 -30.32 41.43 -19.56
N SER A 22 -30.38 40.22 -19.01
CA SER A 22 -31.44 39.24 -19.27
C SER A 22 -31.70 38.47 -17.97
N THR A 23 -32.87 38.69 -17.42
CA THR A 23 -33.51 37.88 -16.38
C THR A 23 -34.07 36.62 -17.02
N ASP A 24 -33.80 35.46 -16.42
CA ASP A 24 -34.78 34.37 -16.33
C ASP A 24 -34.47 33.48 -15.12
N ASP A 25 -35.52 33.22 -14.35
CA ASP A 25 -35.61 32.39 -13.15
C ASP A 25 -35.44 30.88 -13.47
N HIS A 26 -34.68 30.16 -12.65
CA HIS A 26 -35.18 29.10 -11.75
C HIS A 26 -34.15 27.99 -11.42
N SER A 27 -34.31 27.51 -10.19
CA SER A 27 -33.79 26.29 -9.58
C SER A 27 -32.31 26.31 -9.14
N GLY A 28 -32.14 26.54 -7.84
CA GLY A 28 -30.93 26.14 -7.13
C GLY A 28 -30.72 24.64 -7.29
N HIS A 29 -29.58 24.30 -7.87
CA HIS A 29 -28.87 23.08 -7.55
C HIS A 29 -27.53 23.54 -6.97
N ASP A 30 -27.40 23.35 -5.66
CA ASP A 30 -26.12 23.43 -4.98
C ASP A 30 -25.22 22.38 -5.63
N HIS A 31 -24.34 22.83 -6.52
CA HIS A 31 -23.29 21.99 -7.06
C HIS A 31 -22.31 21.73 -5.93
N GLY A 32 -22.57 20.66 -5.17
CA GLY A 32 -21.63 20.08 -4.23
C GLY A 32 -20.26 20.00 -4.91
N ASN A 33 -19.32 20.74 -4.34
CA ASN A 33 -17.94 20.80 -4.77
C ASN A 33 -17.35 19.38 -4.73
N THR A 34 -17.35 18.68 -5.86
CA THR A 34 -16.61 17.44 -6.04
C THR A 34 -15.14 17.82 -6.03
N ALA A 35 -14.56 17.80 -4.82
CA ALA A 35 -13.13 18.01 -4.62
C ALA A 35 -12.36 17.10 -5.58
N ASN A 36 -11.57 17.71 -6.46
CA ASN A 36 -10.75 17.00 -7.42
C ASN A 36 -9.70 16.17 -6.66
N THR A 37 -9.95 14.86 -6.50
CA THR A 37 -9.08 13.91 -5.79
C THR A 37 -7.71 13.70 -6.47
N ASN A 38 -7.50 14.31 -7.64
CA ASN A 38 -6.21 14.35 -8.33
C ASN A 38 -5.36 15.60 -8.02
N ALA A 39 -5.84 16.55 -7.22
CA ALA A 39 -5.07 17.74 -6.88
C ALA A 39 -3.99 17.43 -5.83
N ALA A 40 -2.85 18.14 -5.94
CA ALA A 40 -1.85 18.20 -4.88
C ALA A 40 -2.51 18.73 -3.58
N PRO A 41 -1.96 18.41 -2.40
CA PRO A 41 -2.57 18.81 -1.13
C PRO A 41 -2.76 20.32 -1.05
N ALA A 42 -3.93 20.73 -0.58
CA ALA A 42 -4.25 22.15 -0.41
C ALA A 42 -3.64 22.67 0.90
N GLY A 43 -2.42 23.22 0.84
CA GLY A 43 -1.80 23.97 1.94
C GLY A 43 -0.62 23.28 2.63
N PRO A 44 0.01 23.94 3.63
CA PRO A 44 1.17 23.41 4.34
C PRO A 44 0.79 22.17 5.17
N LEU A 45 1.50 21.06 4.94
CA LEU A 45 1.33 19.81 5.67
C LEU A 45 2.22 19.81 6.92
N THR A 46 1.60 19.75 8.10
CA THR A 46 2.32 19.59 9.38
C THR A 46 1.89 18.30 10.06
N LEU A 47 2.69 17.24 9.90
CA LEU A 47 2.43 15.95 10.53
C LEU A 47 3.08 15.83 11.91
N THR A 48 2.30 15.35 12.87
CA THR A 48 2.75 15.08 14.24
C THR A 48 2.53 13.62 14.61
N ASN A 49 3.35 13.09 15.52
CA ASN A 49 3.14 11.75 16.05
C ASN A 49 1.84 11.75 16.86
N ALA A 50 1.00 10.75 16.61
CA ALA A 50 -0.26 10.55 17.27
C ALA A 50 -0.24 9.26 18.10
N GLU A 51 -1.14 9.17 19.07
CA GLU A 51 -1.45 7.89 19.69
C GLU A 51 -2.22 6.97 18.73
N VAL A 52 -2.26 5.69 19.06
CA VAL A 52 -3.16 4.73 18.43
C VAL A 52 -4.61 5.25 18.52
N PRO A 53 -5.37 5.30 17.40
CA PRO A 53 -6.75 5.79 17.41
C PRO A 53 -7.63 5.02 18.40
N GLN A 54 -8.61 5.69 19.00
CA GLN A 54 -9.52 5.05 19.95
C GLN A 54 -10.26 3.85 19.33
N ARG A 55 -10.71 3.96 18.07
CA ARG A 55 -11.33 2.84 17.35
C ARG A 55 -10.43 1.60 17.27
N ILE A 56 -9.12 1.80 17.14
CA ILE A 56 -8.16 0.69 17.10
C ILE A 56 -7.97 0.13 18.51
N LYS A 57 -7.86 0.98 19.53
CA LYS A 57 -7.81 0.54 20.94
C LYS A 57 -9.05 -0.30 21.32
N ASP A 58 -10.24 0.11 20.86
CA ASP A 58 -11.49 -0.63 21.09
C ASP A 58 -11.49 -1.99 20.38
N MET A 59 -11.00 -2.03 19.14
CA MET A 59 -10.81 -3.30 18.40
C MET A 59 -9.80 -4.22 19.08
N MET A 60 -8.68 -3.69 19.57
CA MET A 60 -7.68 -4.45 20.33
C MET A 60 -8.32 -5.07 21.58
N ALA A 61 -9.10 -4.28 22.34
CA ALA A 61 -9.81 -4.77 23.51
C ALA A 61 -10.84 -5.86 23.16
N ALA A 62 -11.62 -5.69 22.09
CA ALA A 62 -12.61 -6.66 21.65
C ALA A 62 -12.00 -7.99 21.19
N ARG A 63 -10.74 -7.97 20.72
CA ARG A 63 -10.02 -9.16 20.25
C ARG A 63 -9.39 -10.00 21.36
N GLY A 64 -9.37 -9.51 22.59
CA GLY A 64 -8.83 -10.23 23.74
C GLY A 64 -7.36 -10.59 23.56
N GLU A 65 -7.02 -11.87 23.69
CA GLU A 65 -5.63 -12.34 23.68
C GLU A 65 -4.97 -12.40 22.29
N GLN A 66 -5.74 -12.23 21.21
CA GLN A 66 -5.22 -12.35 19.83
C GLN A 66 -4.05 -11.41 19.56
N ASP A 67 -4.03 -10.22 20.16
CA ASP A 67 -2.95 -9.25 19.90
C ASP A 67 -1.62 -9.66 20.57
N ALA A 68 -1.67 -10.56 21.54
CA ALA A 68 -0.52 -11.20 22.17
C ALA A 68 -0.12 -12.52 21.49
N ALA A 69 -0.73 -12.85 20.34
CA ALA A 69 -0.34 -14.00 19.54
C ALA A 69 1.06 -13.83 18.95
N ALA A 70 1.72 -14.96 18.69
CA ALA A 70 2.97 -15.06 17.97
C ALA A 70 2.79 -15.98 16.76
N PRO A 71 2.06 -15.53 15.72
CA PRO A 71 1.81 -16.34 14.54
C PRO A 71 3.12 -16.68 13.83
N GLN A 72 3.18 -17.89 13.30
CA GLN A 72 4.21 -18.35 12.38
C GLN A 72 3.58 -18.51 11.00
N VAL A 73 4.15 -17.89 9.97
CA VAL A 73 3.65 -18.03 8.60
C VAL A 73 4.74 -18.71 7.78
N ARG A 74 4.37 -19.69 6.95
CA ARG A 74 5.29 -20.31 6.00
C ARG A 74 4.66 -20.43 4.63
N ILE A 75 5.41 -20.07 3.59
CA ILE A 75 5.03 -20.23 2.19
C ILE A 75 5.31 -21.68 1.80
N THR A 76 4.28 -22.40 1.36
CA THR A 76 4.41 -23.77 0.85
C THR A 76 4.35 -23.84 -0.67
N ALA A 77 3.76 -22.82 -1.31
CA ALA A 77 3.80 -22.61 -2.76
C ALA A 77 3.83 -21.11 -3.06
N PRO A 78 4.64 -20.64 -4.03
CA PRO A 78 5.69 -21.40 -4.72
C PRO A 78 6.79 -21.83 -3.74
N VAL A 79 7.48 -22.94 -4.03
CA VAL A 79 8.62 -23.40 -3.23
C VAL A 79 9.82 -22.48 -3.49
N ASP A 80 10.64 -22.22 -2.48
CA ASP A 80 11.85 -21.43 -2.65
C ASP A 80 12.79 -22.02 -3.73
N GLY A 81 13.27 -21.16 -4.63
CA GLY A 81 14.07 -21.51 -5.79
C GLY A 81 13.31 -22.20 -6.94
N SER A 82 11.99 -22.38 -6.84
CA SER A 82 11.22 -23.09 -7.88
C SER A 82 11.06 -22.27 -9.17
N THR A 83 10.79 -22.98 -10.28
CA THR A 83 10.37 -22.38 -11.55
C THR A 83 8.89 -22.65 -11.76
N VAL A 84 8.13 -21.62 -12.13
CA VAL A 84 6.70 -21.66 -12.45
C VAL A 84 6.52 -21.43 -13.95
N GLU A 85 5.91 -22.40 -14.64
CA GLU A 85 5.66 -22.33 -16.08
C GLU A 85 4.25 -21.76 -16.39
N SER A 86 3.91 -20.67 -15.72
CA SER A 86 2.63 -19.96 -15.88
C SER A 86 2.77 -18.53 -15.39
N SER A 87 2.09 -17.59 -16.06
CA SER A 87 1.92 -16.23 -15.54
C SER A 87 0.91 -16.14 -14.39
N THR A 88 0.22 -17.25 -14.05
CA THR A 88 -0.56 -17.35 -12.82
C THR A 88 0.21 -18.16 -11.78
N VAL A 89 0.71 -17.47 -10.76
CA VAL A 89 1.46 -18.06 -9.65
C VAL A 89 0.52 -18.28 -8.48
N ARG A 90 0.42 -19.53 -8.04
CA ARG A 90 -0.38 -19.94 -6.88
C ARG A 90 0.43 -19.77 -5.60
N VAL A 91 -0.19 -19.12 -4.61
CA VAL A 91 0.36 -18.89 -3.29
C VAL A 91 -0.42 -19.70 -2.27
N GLN A 92 0.25 -20.66 -1.64
CA GLN A 92 -0.30 -21.45 -0.54
C GLN A 92 0.57 -21.25 0.69
N LEU A 93 -0.09 -21.09 1.83
CA LEU A 93 0.55 -20.83 3.12
C LEU A 93 0.10 -21.86 4.15
N VAL A 94 0.92 -22.02 5.19
CA VAL A 94 0.50 -22.58 6.46
C VAL A 94 0.73 -21.56 7.57
N VAL A 95 -0.20 -21.52 8.53
CA VAL A 95 -0.14 -20.62 9.69
C VAL A 95 -0.16 -21.47 10.96
N GLY A 96 0.79 -21.22 11.86
CA GLY A 96 0.96 -21.93 13.13
C GLY A 96 1.48 -21.01 14.24
N GLY A 97 2.08 -21.58 15.28
CA GLY A 97 2.59 -20.85 16.44
C GLY A 97 1.61 -20.73 17.60
N ASP A 98 1.91 -19.82 18.53
CA ASP A 98 0.99 -19.47 19.61
C ASP A 98 -0.05 -18.47 19.09
N LEU A 99 -1.16 -19.01 18.58
CA LEU A 99 -2.13 -18.21 17.83
C LEU A 99 -3.07 -17.39 18.72
N LYS A 100 -3.35 -17.80 19.97
CA LYS A 100 -4.31 -17.11 20.87
C LYS A 100 -5.61 -16.66 20.20
N GLY A 101 -6.13 -17.47 19.28
CA GLY A 101 -7.34 -17.18 18.49
C GLY A 101 -7.12 -16.40 17.19
N TYR A 102 -5.88 -16.00 16.87
CA TYR A 102 -5.51 -15.48 15.56
C TYR A 102 -5.80 -16.55 14.50
N LYS A 103 -6.62 -16.18 13.52
CA LYS A 103 -6.88 -16.96 12.32
C LYS A 103 -7.20 -16.00 11.18
N PRO A 104 -6.53 -16.09 10.02
CA PRO A 104 -6.94 -15.35 8.84
C PRO A 104 -8.40 -15.60 8.48
N GLY A 105 -9.11 -14.54 8.14
CA GLY A 105 -10.52 -14.58 7.80
C GLY A 105 -11.13 -13.19 7.84
N MET A 106 -11.98 -12.90 6.85
CA MET A 106 -12.70 -11.64 6.75
C MET A 106 -14.08 -11.80 7.40
N ASP A 107 -14.43 -10.87 8.28
CA ASP A 107 -15.79 -10.70 8.75
C ASP A 107 -16.65 -10.09 7.61
N PRO A 108 -17.77 -10.73 7.22
CA PRO A 108 -18.54 -10.32 6.05
C PRO A 108 -19.30 -9.01 6.25
N GLU A 109 -19.55 -8.58 7.49
CA GLU A 109 -20.29 -7.35 7.79
C GLU A 109 -19.36 -6.14 7.78
N THR A 110 -18.27 -6.23 8.53
CA THR A 110 -17.28 -5.16 8.68
C THR A 110 -16.29 -5.08 7.53
N LYS A 111 -16.13 -6.17 6.75
CA LYS A 111 -15.07 -6.33 5.73
C LYS A 111 -13.65 -6.24 6.30
N MET A 112 -13.50 -6.48 7.60
CA MET A 112 -12.23 -6.47 8.31
C MET A 112 -11.92 -7.86 8.83
N GLY A 113 -10.65 -8.13 9.12
CA GLY A 113 -10.27 -9.38 9.75
C GLY A 113 -8.78 -9.63 9.74
N ASN A 114 -8.35 -10.62 10.52
CA ASN A 114 -6.97 -11.08 10.43
C ASN A 114 -6.69 -11.54 9.00
N HIS A 115 -5.49 -11.26 8.50
CA HIS A 115 -5.11 -11.66 7.15
C HIS A 115 -3.60 -11.71 7.03
N ILE A 116 -3.13 -12.27 5.94
CA ILE A 116 -1.73 -12.25 5.54
C ILE A 116 -1.55 -11.13 4.51
N HIS A 117 -0.52 -10.30 4.66
CA HIS A 117 -0.07 -9.43 3.57
C HIS A 117 0.77 -10.27 2.63
N VAL A 118 0.37 -10.35 1.36
CA VAL A 118 1.10 -11.04 0.29
C VAL A 118 1.69 -9.98 -0.63
N ILE A 119 3.01 -10.00 -0.81
CA ILE A 119 3.74 -8.97 -1.54
C ILE A 119 4.65 -9.65 -2.56
N LEU A 120 4.34 -9.45 -3.85
CA LEU A 120 5.22 -9.86 -4.95
C LEU A 120 6.16 -8.72 -5.30
N ASP A 121 7.45 -9.04 -5.32
CA ASP A 121 8.56 -8.11 -5.51
C ASP A 121 8.34 -6.86 -4.65
N ASN A 122 8.58 -5.65 -5.17
CA ASN A 122 8.35 -4.42 -4.44
C ASN A 122 7.00 -3.76 -4.74
N GLN A 123 5.96 -4.54 -5.04
CA GLN A 123 4.59 -4.04 -5.22
C GLN A 123 3.87 -3.78 -3.89
N PRO A 124 2.76 -3.03 -3.86
CA PRO A 124 1.91 -2.94 -2.68
C PRO A 124 1.38 -4.32 -2.27
N TYR A 125 1.15 -4.54 -0.97
CA TYR A 125 0.60 -5.81 -0.50
C TYR A 125 -0.83 -6.04 -1.02
N GLU A 126 -1.19 -7.31 -1.15
CA GLU A 126 -2.56 -7.79 -1.25
C GLU A 126 -2.93 -8.53 0.03
N ALA A 127 -4.20 -8.46 0.43
CA ALA A 127 -4.67 -9.10 1.65
C ALA A 127 -5.22 -10.50 1.33
N TYR A 128 -4.69 -11.51 1.99
CA TYR A 128 -5.09 -12.90 1.86
C TYR A 128 -5.80 -13.36 3.14
N TYR A 129 -7.11 -13.55 3.05
CA TYR A 129 -7.99 -13.86 4.18
C TYR A 129 -8.30 -15.36 4.29
N ASN A 130 -8.56 -16.03 3.17
CA ASN A 130 -8.97 -17.43 3.15
C ASN A 130 -7.81 -18.39 2.82
N ILE A 131 -6.95 -18.67 3.80
CA ILE A 131 -5.79 -19.54 3.60
C ILE A 131 -6.12 -21.03 3.32
N ASP A 132 -7.40 -21.42 3.42
CA ASP A 132 -7.87 -22.77 3.05
C ASP A 132 -8.00 -22.93 1.51
N GLN A 133 -7.89 -21.84 0.75
CA GLN A 133 -7.89 -21.81 -0.71
C GLN A 133 -6.68 -21.03 -1.22
N GLU A 134 -6.01 -21.51 -2.27
CA GLU A 134 -4.84 -20.83 -2.84
C GLU A 134 -5.12 -19.35 -3.17
N PHE A 135 -4.10 -18.51 -3.07
CA PHE A 135 -4.14 -17.13 -3.58
C PHE A 135 -3.46 -17.05 -4.94
N GLU A 136 -4.07 -16.41 -5.93
CA GLU A 136 -3.54 -16.33 -7.29
C GLU A 136 -2.93 -14.95 -7.59
N LEU A 137 -1.62 -14.92 -7.81
CA LEU A 137 -0.92 -13.80 -8.44
C LEU A 137 -0.99 -14.00 -9.96
N ARG A 138 -1.79 -13.19 -10.64
CA ARG A 138 -2.11 -13.34 -12.06
C ARG A 138 -1.25 -12.40 -12.91
N ASN A 139 -1.03 -12.77 -14.17
CA ASN A 139 -0.25 -12.00 -15.15
C ASN A 139 1.18 -11.63 -14.68
N VAL A 140 1.80 -12.50 -13.88
CA VAL A 140 3.18 -12.33 -13.42
C VAL A 140 4.13 -12.47 -14.62
N PRO A 141 4.95 -11.44 -14.92
CA PRO A 141 5.90 -11.48 -16.03
C PRO A 141 6.92 -12.62 -15.89
N ASP A 142 7.54 -13.02 -17.00
CA ASP A 142 8.71 -13.92 -16.94
C ASP A 142 9.89 -13.21 -16.23
N GLY A 143 10.60 -13.94 -15.38
CA GLY A 143 11.73 -13.39 -14.62
C GLY A 143 11.88 -13.99 -13.23
N GLU A 144 12.91 -13.54 -12.51
CA GLU A 144 13.07 -13.84 -11.08
C GLU A 144 12.16 -12.93 -10.25
N HIS A 145 11.50 -13.51 -9.26
CA HIS A 145 10.58 -12.84 -8.36
C HIS A 145 10.86 -13.17 -6.90
N THR A 146 10.48 -12.25 -6.03
CA THR A 146 10.54 -12.39 -4.57
C THR A 146 9.15 -12.29 -4.00
N LEU A 147 8.65 -13.36 -3.37
CA LEU A 147 7.38 -13.35 -2.64
C LEU A 147 7.64 -13.18 -1.15
N ARG A 148 6.99 -12.21 -0.54
CA ARG A 148 7.08 -11.94 0.90
C ARG A 148 5.69 -12.00 1.51
N VAL A 149 5.59 -12.59 2.69
CA VAL A 149 4.35 -12.64 3.45
C VAL A 149 4.56 -12.26 4.90
N PHE A 150 3.56 -11.66 5.53
CA PHE A 150 3.52 -11.57 6.99
C PHE A 150 2.10 -11.50 7.54
N ALA A 151 1.94 -11.98 8.78
CA ALA A 151 0.68 -11.95 9.51
C ALA A 151 0.31 -10.52 9.92
N SER A 152 -0.96 -10.17 9.70
CA SER A 152 -1.51 -8.83 9.95
C SER A 152 -2.83 -8.86 10.72
N ARG A 153 -3.04 -7.82 11.52
CA ARG A 153 -4.27 -7.53 12.27
C ARG A 153 -5.36 -6.96 11.35
N PRO A 154 -6.63 -6.84 11.81
CA PRO A 154 -7.71 -6.28 11.01
C PRO A 154 -7.49 -4.87 10.47
N TRP A 155 -6.79 -4.02 11.22
CA TRP A 155 -6.37 -2.68 10.75
C TRP A 155 -5.00 -2.71 10.04
N HIS A 156 -4.56 -3.89 9.63
CA HIS A 156 -3.39 -4.18 8.80
C HIS A 156 -2.03 -3.84 9.43
N GLU A 157 -1.98 -3.71 10.75
CA GLU A 157 -0.71 -3.70 11.47
C GLU A 157 -0.14 -5.12 11.52
N SER A 158 1.13 -5.26 11.18
CA SER A 158 1.83 -6.55 11.21
C SER A 158 2.21 -7.02 12.62
N TYR A 159 2.24 -8.33 12.83
CA TYR A 159 2.68 -8.95 14.09
C TYR A 159 4.21 -8.99 14.18
N LYS A 160 4.83 -8.18 15.04
CA LYS A 160 6.29 -7.98 15.10
C LYS A 160 7.07 -9.11 15.81
N ASN A 161 6.76 -10.37 15.55
CA ASN A 161 7.54 -11.52 16.02
C ASN A 161 8.31 -12.17 14.86
N ALA A 162 9.48 -12.74 15.12
CA ALA A 162 10.40 -13.21 14.07
C ALA A 162 9.75 -14.18 13.06
N ASP A 163 8.90 -15.09 13.53
CA ASP A 163 8.29 -16.12 12.69
C ASP A 163 7.03 -15.66 11.92
N ALA A 164 6.51 -14.45 12.16
CA ALA A 164 5.32 -13.96 11.49
C ALA A 164 5.59 -13.48 10.06
N PHE A 165 6.80 -13.66 9.54
CA PHE A 165 7.21 -13.34 8.18
C PHE A 165 7.87 -14.53 7.51
N ASP A 166 7.68 -14.62 6.20
CA ASP A 166 8.41 -15.55 5.34
C ASP A 166 8.69 -14.93 3.98
N VAL A 167 9.73 -15.42 3.33
CA VAL A 167 10.17 -14.96 2.00
C VAL A 167 10.67 -16.13 1.19
N VAL A 168 10.22 -16.21 -0.07
CA VAL A 168 10.74 -17.16 -1.05
C VAL A 168 11.09 -16.45 -2.35
N LYS A 169 12.08 -16.97 -3.06
CA LYS A 169 12.39 -16.57 -4.42
C LYS A 169 11.91 -17.64 -5.38
N PHE A 170 11.43 -17.24 -6.55
CA PHE A 170 11.04 -18.18 -7.60
C PHE A 170 11.23 -17.52 -8.96
N THR A 171 11.16 -18.31 -10.03
CA THR A 171 11.29 -17.81 -11.40
C THR A 171 10.04 -18.15 -12.21
N VAL A 172 9.46 -17.18 -12.91
CA VAL A 172 8.45 -17.45 -13.94
C VAL A 172 9.15 -17.62 -15.29
N LYS A 173 8.80 -18.66 -16.03
CA LYS A 173 9.32 -18.90 -17.39
C LYS A 173 8.21 -19.35 -18.32
N ASN A 174 8.19 -18.83 -19.54
CA ASN A 174 7.18 -19.15 -20.55
C ASN A 174 5.75 -18.95 -20.01
N GLY A 175 5.56 -17.99 -19.09
CA GLY A 175 4.30 -17.78 -18.42
C GLY A 175 3.26 -17.09 -19.30
N GLY A 176 3.70 -16.40 -20.34
CA GLY A 176 2.84 -15.75 -21.33
C GLY A 176 2.11 -14.53 -20.79
N ALA A 177 2.69 -13.83 -19.81
CA ALA A 177 2.11 -12.60 -19.28
C ALA A 177 1.93 -11.56 -20.40
N ASN A 178 0.77 -10.91 -20.40
CA ASN A 178 0.47 -9.82 -21.31
C ASN A 178 0.68 -8.49 -20.59
N LEU A 179 1.82 -7.85 -20.86
CA LEU A 179 2.21 -6.57 -20.26
C LEU A 179 1.50 -5.36 -20.90
N ASP A 180 0.85 -5.56 -22.04
CA ASP A 180 0.11 -4.54 -22.77
C ASP A 180 -1.36 -4.45 -22.33
N LEU A 181 -1.86 -5.46 -21.62
CA LEU A 181 -3.13 -5.36 -20.93
C LEU A 181 -2.94 -4.43 -19.72
N PRO A 182 -3.80 -3.41 -19.57
CA PRO A 182 -3.66 -2.50 -18.46
C PRO A 182 -3.73 -3.31 -17.16
N ALA A 183 -2.77 -3.11 -16.26
CA ALA A 183 -2.80 -3.65 -14.90
C ALA A 183 -3.88 -2.95 -14.05
N THR A 184 -5.07 -2.73 -14.63
CA THR A 184 -6.17 -1.77 -14.41
C THR A 184 -6.15 -0.54 -15.33
N ALA A 185 -7.27 -0.31 -16.02
CA ALA A 185 -7.53 0.89 -16.82
C ALA A 185 -7.56 2.12 -15.90
N SER A 186 -7.04 3.23 -16.40
CA SER A 186 -6.93 4.54 -15.73
C SER A 186 -8.28 5.24 -15.44
N ASN A 187 -9.38 4.49 -15.34
CA ASN A 187 -10.70 4.96 -14.95
C ASN A 187 -11.24 4.31 -13.66
N GLY A 188 -10.44 3.51 -12.95
CA GLY A 188 -10.87 2.91 -11.68
C GLY A 188 -12.00 1.88 -11.83
N GLN A 189 -12.24 1.35 -13.04
CA GLN A 189 -13.04 0.13 -13.16
C GLN A 189 -12.23 -1.05 -12.63
N GLN A 190 -12.55 -1.36 -11.37
CA GLN A 190 -12.45 -2.66 -10.74
C GLN A 190 -12.82 -3.76 -11.75
N MET A 191 -11.85 -4.58 -12.20
CA MET A 191 -12.17 -6.00 -12.27
C MET A 191 -12.34 -6.40 -10.81
N SER A 192 -13.60 -6.63 -10.47
CA SER A 192 -14.14 -6.83 -9.14
C SER A 192 -13.14 -7.54 -8.23
N ASN A 193 -12.94 -6.97 -7.04
CA ASN A 193 -12.81 -7.84 -5.88
C ASN A 193 -13.95 -8.84 -5.99
N ALA A 194 -13.67 -10.11 -6.26
CA ALA A 194 -14.59 -11.17 -5.92
C ALA A 194 -14.62 -11.35 -4.39
N ASN A 195 -14.72 -10.24 -3.64
CA ASN A 195 -15.05 -10.17 -2.23
C ASN A 195 -15.36 -8.72 -1.81
N ALA A 196 -16.35 -8.08 -2.44
CA ALA A 196 -17.19 -7.02 -1.87
C ALA A 196 -18.25 -6.58 -2.90
N ASN A 197 -19.51 -6.88 -2.60
CA ASN A 197 -20.71 -6.50 -3.36
C ASN A 197 -20.86 -7.10 -4.78
N SER A 198 -21.22 -8.37 -4.84
CA SER A 198 -22.21 -8.83 -5.82
C SER A 198 -23.50 -9.19 -5.08
N ALA A 199 -24.55 -8.38 -5.29
CA ALA A 199 -25.91 -8.91 -5.26
C ALA A 199 -25.97 -10.11 -6.23
N PRO A 200 -26.77 -11.14 -5.95
CA PRO A 200 -26.64 -12.42 -6.64
C PRO A 200 -26.86 -12.20 -8.14
N ALA A 201 -25.86 -12.57 -8.93
CA ALA A 201 -26.08 -12.81 -10.34
C ALA A 201 -27.17 -13.89 -10.42
N ALA A 202 -28.38 -13.46 -10.78
CA ALA A 202 -29.46 -14.37 -11.12
C ALA A 202 -28.94 -15.23 -12.27
N ASN A 203 -28.69 -16.52 -11.97
CA ASN A 203 -28.04 -17.52 -12.82
C ASN A 203 -26.52 -17.72 -12.63
N ALA A 204 -26.06 -17.86 -11.38
CA ALA A 204 -24.83 -18.59 -11.09
C ALA A 204 -25.17 -20.06 -10.79
N ASN A 205 -24.59 -20.97 -11.56
CA ASN A 205 -24.59 -22.41 -11.29
C ASN A 205 -24.14 -22.63 -9.83
N ALA A 206 -25.03 -23.13 -8.98
CA ALA A 206 -24.83 -23.29 -7.52
C ALA A 206 -23.73 -24.33 -7.15
N ASN A 207 -22.97 -24.80 -8.13
CA ASN A 207 -21.92 -25.80 -7.99
C ASN A 207 -20.55 -25.33 -8.52
N ALA A 208 -20.38 -24.04 -8.82
CA ALA A 208 -19.08 -23.49 -9.15
C ALA A 208 -18.26 -23.30 -7.86
N ALA A 209 -17.05 -23.85 -7.82
CA ALA A 209 -16.11 -23.58 -6.73
C ALA A 209 -15.88 -22.05 -6.62
N PRO A 210 -15.78 -21.51 -5.40
CA PRO A 210 -15.48 -20.09 -5.22
C PRO A 210 -14.18 -19.73 -5.94
N THR A 211 -14.17 -18.59 -6.63
CA THR A 211 -12.97 -18.06 -7.27
C THR A 211 -11.92 -17.79 -6.19
N PRO A 212 -10.69 -18.32 -6.33
CA PRO A 212 -9.62 -18.06 -5.37
C PRO A 212 -9.35 -16.56 -5.21
N GLU A 213 -8.99 -16.12 -3.99
CA GLU A 213 -8.49 -14.77 -3.77
C GLU A 213 -7.27 -14.52 -4.67
N GLY A 214 -7.05 -13.29 -5.12
CA GLY A 214 -5.95 -13.05 -6.05
C GLY A 214 -5.94 -11.66 -6.64
N LYS A 215 -4.87 -11.37 -7.38
CA LYS A 215 -4.64 -10.06 -7.99
C LYS A 215 -3.87 -10.16 -9.29
N GLU A 216 -4.27 -9.36 -10.27
CA GLU A 216 -3.45 -9.07 -11.45
C GLU A 216 -2.23 -8.24 -11.06
N MET A 217 -1.04 -8.76 -11.36
CA MET A 217 0.21 -8.15 -10.97
C MET A 217 0.76 -7.28 -12.10
N PRO A 218 0.99 -5.97 -11.86
CA PRO A 218 1.72 -5.15 -12.80
C PRO A 218 3.18 -5.59 -12.88
N ALA A 219 3.86 -5.21 -13.97
CA ALA A 219 5.30 -5.35 -14.08
C ALA A 219 5.99 -4.68 -12.88
N SER A 220 6.89 -5.42 -12.25
CA SER A 220 7.67 -4.96 -11.11
C SER A 220 9.02 -4.43 -11.55
N GLN A 221 9.54 -3.47 -10.77
CA GLN A 221 10.91 -2.96 -10.88
C GLN A 221 11.79 -3.44 -9.73
N GLY A 222 11.29 -4.34 -8.88
CA GLY A 222 12.07 -4.94 -7.79
C GLY A 222 13.16 -5.85 -8.36
N GLY A 223 14.39 -5.69 -7.88
CA GLY A 223 15.50 -6.56 -8.27
C GLY A 223 15.51 -7.88 -7.51
N ALA A 224 16.54 -8.70 -7.79
CA ALA A 224 16.84 -9.85 -6.96
C ALA A 224 17.32 -9.40 -5.57
N ILE A 225 16.85 -10.09 -4.52
CA ILE A 225 17.31 -9.85 -3.14
C ILE A 225 18.29 -10.92 -2.66
N ASP A 226 19.12 -10.54 -1.71
CA ASP A 226 19.79 -11.45 -0.79
C ASP A 226 18.94 -11.56 0.49
N VAL A 227 18.38 -12.74 0.74
CA VAL A 227 17.49 -13.01 1.88
C VAL A 227 18.21 -12.96 3.22
N ASN A 228 19.55 -12.93 3.25
CA ASN A 228 20.35 -12.79 4.46
C ASN A 228 20.78 -11.34 4.73
N LYS A 229 20.56 -10.42 3.78
CA LYS A 229 20.83 -9.00 3.97
C LYS A 229 19.67 -8.29 4.67
N PRO A 230 19.93 -7.14 5.32
CA PRO A 230 18.89 -6.27 5.83
C PRO A 230 17.84 -5.97 4.77
N LEU A 231 16.57 -6.13 5.13
CA LEU A 231 15.45 -5.95 4.22
C LEU A 231 14.30 -5.24 4.92
N LEU A 232 13.84 -4.14 4.32
CA LEU A 232 12.61 -3.45 4.64
C LEU A 232 11.52 -3.85 3.65
N THR A 233 10.37 -4.23 4.19
CA THR A 233 9.16 -4.47 3.41
C THR A 233 8.12 -3.41 3.78
N TYR A 234 7.87 -2.49 2.85
CA TYR A 234 6.85 -1.45 3.02
C TYR A 234 5.46 -2.10 3.09
N SER A 235 4.72 -1.87 4.18
CA SER A 235 3.33 -2.32 4.31
C SER A 235 2.35 -1.16 4.10
N ARG A 236 2.46 -0.13 4.93
CA ARG A 236 1.53 1.00 4.96
C ARG A 236 2.22 2.35 5.11
N PRO A 237 1.60 3.43 4.61
CA PRO A 237 0.26 3.50 4.02
C PRO A 237 0.17 3.19 2.51
N LYS A 238 -1.02 2.79 2.01
CA LYS A 238 -1.32 2.61 0.58
C LYS A 238 -2.76 3.01 0.26
N GLY A 239 -3.02 3.40 -0.99
CA GLY A 239 -4.37 3.58 -1.51
C GLY A 239 -5.07 4.84 -0.99
N GLU A 240 -6.39 4.75 -0.80
CA GLU A 240 -7.21 5.88 -0.37
C GLU A 240 -7.62 5.77 1.09
N TYR A 241 -7.59 6.89 1.81
CA TYR A 241 -8.03 7.02 3.19
C TYR A 241 -9.17 8.03 3.29
N LYS A 242 -10.28 7.64 3.93
CA LYS A 242 -11.53 8.42 4.02
C LYS A 242 -12.00 8.57 5.47
N GLY A 243 -12.67 9.68 5.76
CA GLY A 243 -13.38 9.89 7.02
C GLY A 243 -12.48 9.64 8.23
N ALA A 244 -12.88 8.73 9.13
CA ALA A 244 -12.11 8.40 10.32
C ALA A 244 -10.72 7.80 10.00
N ASP A 245 -10.57 7.10 8.86
CA ASP A 245 -9.29 6.50 8.46
C ASP A 245 -8.29 7.49 7.89
N ALA A 246 -8.73 8.69 7.52
CA ALA A 246 -7.87 9.75 7.01
C ALA A 246 -6.99 10.44 8.07
N ASP A 247 -7.28 10.25 9.37
CA ASP A 247 -6.53 10.92 10.44
C ASP A 247 -6.72 10.22 11.81
N PRO A 248 -5.66 9.72 12.47
CA PRO A 248 -4.29 9.59 11.97
C PRO A 248 -4.13 8.39 11.00
N ILE A 249 -3.08 8.44 10.18
CA ILE A 249 -2.69 7.36 9.26
C ILE A 249 -1.45 6.65 9.79
N MET A 250 -1.48 5.32 9.76
CA MET A 250 -0.38 4.45 10.19
C MET A 250 0.67 4.27 9.09
N ILE A 251 1.93 4.44 9.48
CA ILE A 251 3.11 3.93 8.78
C ILE A 251 3.47 2.59 9.42
N ASP A 252 3.49 1.52 8.61
CA ASP A 252 3.90 0.18 9.06
C ASP A 252 4.81 -0.49 8.03
N PHE A 253 5.74 -1.30 8.51
CA PHE A 253 6.75 -1.99 7.70
C PHE A 253 7.31 -3.22 8.43
N TRP A 254 7.75 -4.21 7.66
CA TRP A 254 8.50 -5.35 8.18
C TRP A 254 10.00 -5.12 8.05
N LEU A 255 10.77 -5.63 9.02
CA LEU A 255 12.23 -5.72 8.95
C LEU A 255 12.68 -7.16 9.06
N ALA A 256 13.51 -7.60 8.11
CA ALA A 256 14.25 -8.86 8.20
C ALA A 256 15.75 -8.56 8.22
N ASN A 257 16.51 -9.31 9.03
CA ASN A 257 17.96 -9.16 9.21
C ASN A 257 18.42 -7.73 9.55
N ALA A 258 17.56 -6.93 10.17
CA ALA A 258 17.85 -5.55 10.54
C ALA A 258 17.25 -5.27 11.92
N LYS A 259 18.06 -4.75 12.83
CA LYS A 259 17.62 -4.30 14.15
C LYS A 259 17.82 -2.80 14.27
N LEU A 260 16.78 -2.09 14.69
CA LEU A 260 16.84 -0.63 14.80
C LEU A 260 17.57 -0.18 16.07
N VAL A 261 18.16 1.01 16.05
CA VAL A 261 18.95 1.55 17.18
C VAL A 261 18.18 1.63 18.49
N GLY A 262 16.89 1.97 18.45
CA GLY A 262 16.01 2.02 19.62
C GLY A 262 15.65 0.64 20.18
N ASP A 263 15.93 -0.42 19.43
CA ASP A 263 15.83 -1.82 19.85
C ASP A 263 17.22 -2.43 20.13
N GLY A 264 18.27 -1.60 20.18
CA GLY A 264 19.66 -2.02 20.45
C GLY A 264 20.39 -2.61 19.24
N GLY A 265 20.00 -2.22 18.03
CA GLY A 265 20.73 -2.49 16.79
C GLY A 265 21.50 -1.27 16.28
N GLU A 266 21.74 -1.22 14.96
CA GLU A 266 22.53 -0.17 14.31
C GLU A 266 21.80 0.55 13.16
N TYR A 267 20.65 0.03 12.74
CA TYR A 267 19.90 0.58 11.61
C TYR A 267 18.87 1.63 12.06
N ARG A 268 18.41 2.44 11.13
CA ARG A 268 17.23 3.31 11.29
C ARG A 268 16.32 3.16 10.07
N VAL A 269 15.03 3.39 10.27
CA VAL A 269 14.14 3.67 9.13
C VAL A 269 13.97 5.17 9.01
N ARG A 270 14.29 5.72 7.84
CA ARG A 270 14.07 7.12 7.48
C ARG A 270 12.77 7.23 6.70
N TYR A 271 11.90 8.17 7.07
CA TYR A 271 10.70 8.46 6.30
C TYR A 271 10.62 9.92 5.90
N SER A 272 10.04 10.20 4.73
CA SER A 272 9.67 11.55 4.31
C SER A 272 8.30 11.55 3.66
N VAL A 273 7.58 12.67 3.80
CA VAL A 273 6.25 12.87 3.21
C VAL A 273 6.31 14.07 2.27
N ASN A 274 5.80 13.93 1.05
CA ASN A 274 5.81 14.95 0.00
C ASN A 274 7.21 15.52 -0.30
N GLY A 275 8.26 14.71 -0.13
CA GLY A 275 9.66 15.16 -0.28
C GLY A 275 10.13 16.16 0.79
N GLY A 276 9.36 16.33 1.87
CA GLY A 276 9.73 17.17 3.02
C GLY A 276 10.89 16.59 3.84
N GLU A 277 11.19 17.27 4.95
CA GLU A 277 12.30 16.90 5.83
C GLU A 277 12.20 15.43 6.32
N PRO A 278 13.25 14.62 6.11
CA PRO A 278 13.25 13.24 6.57
C PRO A 278 13.27 13.14 8.09
N LYS A 279 12.50 12.21 8.63
CA LYS A 279 12.42 11.89 10.07
C LYS A 279 12.84 10.43 10.29
N MET A 280 13.28 10.12 11.51
CA MET A 280 13.78 8.79 11.87
C MET A 280 12.77 8.01 12.70
N ILE A 281 12.63 6.74 12.38
CA ILE A 281 11.96 5.71 13.16
C ILE A 281 13.06 4.80 13.70
N GLU A 282 13.18 4.77 15.01
CA GLU A 282 14.27 4.07 15.70
C GLU A 282 13.81 2.81 16.44
N LYS A 283 12.50 2.60 16.58
CA LYS A 283 11.92 1.38 17.15
C LYS A 283 11.05 0.70 16.11
N TRP A 284 11.12 -0.63 16.05
CA TRP A 284 10.32 -1.40 15.12
C TRP A 284 8.88 -1.57 15.63
N ALA A 285 8.09 -0.52 15.41
CA ALA A 285 6.69 -0.41 15.83
C ALA A 285 5.91 0.43 14.79
N PRO A 286 4.58 0.31 14.72
CA PRO A 286 3.78 1.20 13.87
C PRO A 286 3.91 2.65 14.34
N LEU A 287 4.00 3.58 13.40
CA LEU A 287 3.99 5.02 13.65
C LEU A 287 2.67 5.62 13.16
N TRP A 288 1.92 6.25 14.05
CA TRP A 288 0.70 6.98 13.69
C TRP A 288 1.01 8.46 13.50
N LEU A 289 0.62 9.02 12.35
CA LEU A 289 0.79 10.44 12.04
C LEU A 289 -0.57 11.11 11.92
N ALA A 290 -0.75 12.23 12.63
CA ALA A 290 -1.94 13.07 12.54
C ALA A 290 -1.67 14.39 11.81
N GLY A 291 -2.73 15.02 11.32
CA GLY A 291 -2.68 16.33 10.64
C GLY A 291 -2.61 16.22 9.12
N TRP A 292 -3.09 15.11 8.55
CA TRP A 292 -3.13 14.93 7.09
C TRP A 292 -4.08 15.94 6.46
N THR A 293 -3.67 16.53 5.34
CA THR A 293 -4.53 17.38 4.51
C THR A 293 -5.22 16.54 3.45
N ALA A 294 -6.35 17.00 2.91
CA ALA A 294 -6.96 16.33 1.76
C ALA A 294 -6.07 16.47 0.51
N GLY A 295 -6.06 15.45 -0.34
CA GLY A 295 -5.29 15.40 -1.59
C GLY A 295 -4.33 14.22 -1.67
N LYS A 296 -3.51 14.21 -2.72
CA LYS A 296 -2.48 13.18 -2.95
C LYS A 296 -1.23 13.43 -2.13
N HIS A 297 -0.75 12.41 -1.44
CA HIS A 297 0.48 12.44 -0.67
C HIS A 297 1.45 11.35 -1.11
N THR A 298 2.74 11.67 -1.10
CA THR A 298 3.80 10.68 -1.33
C THR A 298 4.52 10.38 -0.02
N ILE A 299 4.81 9.12 0.25
CA ILE A 299 5.52 8.66 1.44
C ILE A 299 6.69 7.81 0.98
N LYS A 300 7.90 8.18 1.39
CA LYS A 300 9.11 7.39 1.17
C LYS A 300 9.56 6.76 2.47
N LEU A 301 9.86 5.46 2.46
CA LEU A 301 10.56 4.75 3.53
C LEU A 301 11.90 4.24 3.03
N GLU A 302 12.94 4.42 3.85
CA GLU A 302 14.29 3.97 3.57
C GLU A 302 14.89 3.27 4.80
N LEU A 303 15.54 2.12 4.60
CA LEU A 303 16.36 1.49 5.63
C LEU A 303 17.80 2.00 5.48
N ILE A 304 18.31 2.66 6.52
CA ILE A 304 19.65 3.25 6.51
C ILE A 304 20.56 2.63 7.57
N ASP A 305 21.85 2.58 7.25
CA ASP A 305 22.91 2.16 8.18
C ASP A 305 23.29 3.27 9.18
N LYS A 306 24.27 2.96 10.03
CA LYS A 306 24.80 3.89 11.05
C LYS A 306 25.42 5.17 10.47
N ASP A 307 25.84 5.14 9.21
CA ASP A 307 26.49 6.25 8.50
C ASP A 307 25.46 7.07 7.70
N GLY A 308 24.19 6.65 7.71
CA GLY A 308 23.08 7.33 7.04
C GLY A 308 22.87 6.94 5.59
N ASN A 309 23.59 5.92 5.10
CA ASN A 309 23.46 5.42 3.74
C ASN A 309 22.31 4.43 3.64
N VAL A 310 21.59 4.43 2.51
CA VAL A 310 20.58 3.41 2.24
C VAL A 310 21.26 2.07 2.05
N VAL A 311 20.80 1.06 2.79
CA VAL A 311 21.31 -0.31 2.66
C VAL A 311 20.78 -0.91 1.37
N ASP A 312 21.63 -1.21 0.39
CA ASP A 312 21.17 -1.82 -0.85
C ASP A 312 20.78 -3.30 -0.67
N ASN A 313 19.62 -3.66 -1.20
CA ASN A 313 19.14 -5.04 -1.34
C ASN A 313 18.01 -5.07 -2.38
N GLY A 314 18.37 -5.13 -3.67
CA GLY A 314 17.42 -5.25 -4.77
C GLY A 314 16.48 -4.04 -4.97
N GLY A 315 16.80 -2.88 -4.38
CA GLY A 315 15.95 -1.67 -4.41
C GLY A 315 14.79 -1.65 -3.41
N TYR A 316 14.64 -2.65 -2.53
CA TYR A 316 13.50 -2.78 -1.61
C TYR A 316 13.60 -1.84 -0.40
N ASN A 317 14.84 -1.55 0.00
CA ASN A 317 15.16 -0.71 1.15
C ASN A 317 14.99 0.79 0.89
N SER A 318 14.43 1.20 -0.26
CA SER A 318 14.01 2.56 -0.57
C SER A 318 12.75 2.53 -1.40
N THR A 319 11.58 2.65 -0.76
CA THR A 319 10.28 2.54 -1.42
C THR A 319 9.46 3.80 -1.23
N THR A 320 8.91 4.33 -2.32
CA THR A 320 7.93 5.43 -2.32
C THR A 320 6.54 4.90 -2.65
N ARG A 321 5.52 5.33 -1.92
CA ARG A 321 4.11 5.07 -2.20
C ARG A 321 3.30 6.34 -2.24
N ASP A 322 2.27 6.33 -3.07
CA ASP A 322 1.28 7.38 -3.12
C ASP A 322 0.01 6.96 -2.37
N ILE A 323 -0.60 7.91 -1.69
CA ILE A 323 -1.92 7.78 -1.08
C ILE A 323 -2.79 8.96 -1.44
N THR A 324 -4.10 8.77 -1.36
CA THR A 324 -5.08 9.86 -1.46
C THR A 324 -5.80 9.99 -0.13
N VAL A 325 -5.87 11.20 0.40
CA VAL A 325 -6.62 11.53 1.61
C VAL A 325 -7.88 12.30 1.21
N SER A 326 -9.04 11.77 1.59
CA SER A 326 -10.36 12.32 1.27
C SER A 326 -11.09 12.62 2.59
N LYS A 327 -11.20 13.91 2.95
CA LYS A 327 -11.87 14.36 4.18
C LYS A 327 -13.33 14.72 3.93
#